data_AF-A0A8J9SU89-F1
#
_entry.id   AF-A0A8J9SU89-F1
#
_cell.length_a   1.000
_cell.length_b   1.000
_cell.length_c   1.000
_cell.angle_alpha   90.00
_cell.angle_beta   90.00
_cell.angle_gamma   90.00
#
_symmetry.space_group_name_H-M   'P 1'
#
loop_
_entity.id
_entity.type
_entity.pdbx_description
1 polymer ?
#
loop_
_entity_poly.entity_id
_entity_poly.type
_entity_poly.pdbx_seq_one_letter_code
_entity_poly.pdbx_strand_id
1 'polypeptide(L)'
;VGNATWVGVGFMFALAPINTVVFSIVSKQRRKVLKYSDLRVKMMNEILAGIRIIKFYAWERPFGKEVGRIRGSELKALTKLAYTSAIGFSLILMSAPLIQPILVFLTYVSIQNEPLDAATAFTTVALFNIMRFPFAFMPMGLLQYIQSKISLKRLERYLALPELDEY
;
A
#
# COMPACT_ATOMS: atom_id res chain seq x y z
N VAL A 1 10.18 -29.27 -14.63
CA VAL A 1 10.12 -28.63 -13.28
C VAL A 1 9.26 -29.41 -12.28
N GLY A 2 8.17 -30.08 -12.67
CA GLY A 2 7.48 -31.09 -11.84
C GLY A 2 7.22 -30.63 -10.39
N ASN A 3 7.59 -31.45 -9.42
CA ASN A 3 7.37 -31.17 -7.99
C ASN A 3 8.11 -29.93 -7.47
N ALA A 4 9.21 -29.50 -8.10
CA ALA A 4 9.96 -28.31 -7.66
C ALA A 4 9.19 -27.00 -7.85
N THR A 5 8.17 -26.98 -8.71
CA THR A 5 7.32 -25.79 -8.91
C THR A 5 6.52 -25.43 -7.66
N TRP A 6 6.13 -26.42 -6.84
CA TRP A 6 5.40 -26.19 -5.59
C TRP A 6 6.20 -25.37 -4.57
N VAL A 7 7.53 -25.46 -4.60
CA VAL A 7 8.43 -24.64 -3.76
C VAL A 7 8.31 -23.17 -4.15
N GLY A 8 8.27 -22.87 -5.45
CA GLY A 8 8.06 -21.53 -5.97
C GLY A 8 6.68 -20.97 -5.62
N VAL A 9 5.63 -21.79 -5.68
CA VAL A 9 4.27 -21.42 -5.26
C VAL A 9 4.22 -21.16 -3.75
N GLY A 10 4.82 -22.05 -2.94
CA GLY A 10 4.92 -21.87 -1.49
C GLY A 10 5.64 -20.58 -1.11
N PHE A 11 6.72 -20.23 -1.82
CA PHE A 11 7.42 -18.96 -1.64
C PHE A 11 6.52 -17.74 -1.93
N MET A 12 5.69 -17.79 -2.98
CA MET A 12 4.73 -16.72 -3.27
C MET A 12 3.70 -16.54 -2.15
N PHE A 13 3.19 -17.64 -1.56
CA PHE A 13 2.32 -17.58 -0.39
C PHE A 13 3.04 -17.05 0.86
N ALA A 14 4.32 -17.40 1.05
CA ALA A 14 5.13 -16.89 2.16
C ALA A 14 5.44 -15.39 2.03
N LEU A 15 5.50 -14.85 0.81
CA LEU A 15 5.63 -13.40 0.57
C LEU A 15 4.35 -12.62 0.87
N ALA A 16 3.17 -13.25 0.78
CA ALA A 16 1.89 -12.60 1.05
C ALA A 16 1.82 -11.93 2.45
N PRO A 17 2.13 -12.60 3.58
CA PRO A 17 2.12 -11.95 4.89
C PRO A 17 3.14 -10.81 4.98
N ILE A 18 4.33 -10.95 4.38
CA ILE A 18 5.35 -9.89 4.35
C ILE A 18 4.79 -8.64 3.64
N ASN A 19 4.13 -8.82 2.49
CA ASN A 19 3.45 -7.74 1.78
C ASN A 19 2.39 -7.06 2.66
N THR A 20 1.59 -7.83 3.40
CA THR A 20 0.57 -7.26 4.29
C THR A 20 1.18 -6.45 5.43
N VAL A 21 2.29 -6.90 6.03
CA VAL A 21 2.99 -6.17 7.09
C VAL A 21 3.55 -4.86 6.56
N VAL A 22 4.25 -4.88 5.43
CA VAL A 22 4.78 -3.64 4.80
C VAL A 22 3.64 -2.68 4.46
N PHE A 23 2.56 -3.17 3.86
CA PHE A 23 1.38 -2.36 3.57
C PHE A 23 0.74 -1.76 4.82
N SER A 24 0.69 -2.50 5.92
CA SER A 24 0.16 -2.03 7.21
C SER A 24 1.01 -0.88 7.79
N ILE A 25 2.34 -0.98 7.69
CA ILE A 25 3.27 0.04 8.16
C ILE A 25 3.12 1.31 7.32
N VAL A 26 3.10 1.17 5.99
CA VAL A 26 2.88 2.27 5.05
C VAL A 26 1.54 2.95 5.35
N SER A 27 0.47 2.17 5.55
CA SER A 27 -0.85 2.68 5.91
C SER A 27 -0.83 3.46 7.23
N LYS A 28 -0.10 2.97 8.24
CA LYS A 28 0.05 3.66 9.54
C LYS A 28 0.81 4.98 9.41
N GLN A 29 1.86 5.04 8.59
CA GLN A 29 2.57 6.31 8.32
C GLN A 29 1.70 7.27 7.52
N ARG A 30 0.93 6.79 6.53
CA ARG A 30 0.00 7.61 5.75
C ARG A 30 -1.06 8.27 6.63
N ARG A 31 -1.59 7.57 7.64
CA ARG A 31 -2.50 8.15 8.64
C ARG A 31 -1.86 9.32 9.42
N LYS A 32 -0.56 9.23 9.73
CA LYS A 32 0.15 10.34 10.40
C LYS A 32 0.28 11.56 9.49
N VAL A 33 0.58 11.35 8.22
CA VAL A 33 0.61 12.44 7.23
C VAL A 33 -0.74 13.14 7.17
N LEU A 34 -1.84 12.38 7.03
CA LEU A 34 -3.18 12.93 7.00
C LEU A 34 -3.49 13.74 8.26
N LYS A 35 -3.14 13.23 9.45
CA LYS A 35 -3.32 13.97 10.71
C LYS A 35 -2.66 15.36 10.69
N TYR A 36 -1.42 15.48 10.22
CA TYR A 36 -0.75 16.78 10.14
C TYR A 36 -1.31 17.66 9.03
N SER A 37 -1.73 17.07 7.91
CA SER A 37 -2.36 17.81 6.82
C SER A 37 -3.70 18.40 7.24
N ASP A 38 -4.53 17.63 7.96
CA ASP A 38 -5.82 18.07 8.49
C ASP A 38 -5.64 19.22 9.49
N LEU A 39 -4.64 19.12 10.39
CA LEU A 39 -4.30 20.20 11.31
C LEU A 39 -3.87 21.48 10.58
N ARG A 40 -3.05 21.34 9.53
CA ARG A 40 -2.62 22.48 8.71
C ARG A 40 -3.82 23.14 8.01
N VAL A 41 -4.69 22.34 7.39
CA VAL A 41 -5.89 22.85 6.70
C VAL A 41 -6.82 23.55 7.68
N LYS A 42 -7.04 22.97 8.87
CA LYS A 42 -7.82 23.60 9.94
C LYS A 42 -7.24 24.97 10.33
N MET A 43 -5.93 25.04 10.60
CA MET A 43 -5.25 26.30 10.95
C MET A 43 -5.39 27.35 9.83
N MET A 44 -5.24 26.93 8.57
CA MET A 44 -5.43 27.83 7.43
C MET A 44 -6.87 28.36 7.36
N ASN A 45 -7.87 27.53 7.62
CA ASN A 45 -9.27 27.96 7.65
C ASN A 45 -9.52 28.99 8.76
N GLU A 46 -8.95 28.80 9.95
CA GLU A 46 -9.04 29.77 11.06
C GLU A 46 -8.38 31.12 10.71
N ILE A 47 -7.21 31.08 10.06
CA ILE A 47 -6.52 32.30 9.58
C ILE A 47 -7.36 33.05 8.54
N LEU A 48 -7.95 32.33 7.58
CA LEU A 48 -8.78 32.94 6.54
C LEU A 48 -10.05 33.56 7.11
N ALA A 49 -10.70 32.88 8.07
CA ALA A 49 -11.86 33.42 8.77
C ALA A 49 -11.51 34.70 9.57
N GLY A 50 -10.33 34.75 10.17
CA GLY A 50 -9.85 35.87 11.00
C GLY A 50 -8.98 36.91 10.30
N ILE A 51 -8.86 36.89 8.97
CA ILE A 51 -7.78 37.59 8.24
C ILE A 51 -7.74 39.11 8.48
N ARG A 52 -8.91 39.76 8.64
CA ARG A 52 -9.01 41.20 8.89
C ARG A 52 -8.33 41.62 10.20
N ILE A 53 -8.58 40.87 11.28
CA ILE A 53 -7.99 41.12 12.60
C ILE A 53 -6.47 40.87 12.56
N ILE A 54 -6.06 39.77 11.92
CA ILE A 54 -4.64 39.41 11.79
C ILE A 54 -3.86 40.51 11.07
N LYS A 55 -4.42 41.07 9.99
CA LYS A 55 -3.83 42.19 9.23
C LYS A 55 -3.79 43.47 10.05
N PHE A 56 -4.89 43.80 10.73
CA PHE A 56 -5.00 45.01 11.56
C PHE A 56 -3.92 45.07 12.66
N TYR A 57 -3.63 43.92 13.29
CA TYR A 57 -2.59 43.81 14.33
C TYR A 57 -1.21 43.37 13.81
N ALA A 58 -1.02 43.26 12.48
CA ALA A 58 0.21 42.77 11.85
C ALA A 58 0.71 41.40 12.39
N TRP A 59 -0.21 40.51 12.78
CA TRP A 59 0.09 39.18 13.33
C TRP A 59 0.44 38.12 12.27
N GLU A 60 0.70 38.51 11.03
CA GLU A 60 0.93 37.59 9.93
C GLU A 60 2.17 36.70 10.15
N ARG A 61 3.26 37.29 10.66
CA ARG A 61 4.51 36.58 10.93
C ARG A 61 4.36 35.48 12.00
N PRO A 62 3.78 35.73 13.20
CA PRO A 62 3.59 34.68 14.19
C PRO A 62 2.64 33.57 13.71
N PHE A 63 1.53 33.90 13.03
CA PHE A 63 0.65 32.89 12.43
C PHE A 63 1.37 32.07 11.34
N GLY A 64 2.16 32.73 10.49
CA GLY A 64 2.98 32.06 9.47
C GLY A 64 4.02 31.11 10.07
N LYS A 65 4.66 31.50 11.18
CA LYS A 65 5.60 30.63 11.91
C LYS A 65 4.91 29.38 12.46
N GLU A 66 3.70 29.53 12.97
CA GLU A 66 2.92 28.40 13.51
C GLU A 66 2.49 27.42 12.41
N VAL A 67 2.00 27.92 11.27
CA VAL A 67 1.73 27.09 10.08
C VAL A 67 3.01 26.39 9.61
N GLY A 68 4.14 27.10 9.60
CA GLY A 68 5.46 26.55 9.26
C GLY A 68 5.88 25.40 10.18
N ARG A 69 5.61 25.49 11.49
CA ARG A 69 5.87 24.43 12.47
C ARG A 69 5.06 23.16 12.17
N ILE A 70 3.77 23.31 11.86
CA ILE A 70 2.90 22.20 11.47
C ILE A 70 3.40 21.59 10.15
N ARG A 71 3.73 22.42 9.16
CA ARG A 71 4.27 21.97 7.87
C ARG A 71 5.59 21.21 8.02
N GLY A 72 6.48 21.64 8.91
CA GLY A 72 7.71 20.90 9.22
C GLY A 72 7.44 19.49 9.76
N SER A 73 6.40 19.33 10.58
CA SER A 73 5.98 18.02 11.09
C SER A 73 5.34 17.15 10.01
N GLU A 74 4.51 17.76 9.15
CA GLU A 74 3.93 17.10 7.97
C GLU A 74 5.01 16.61 7.01
N LEU A 75 6.01 17.43 6.71
CA LEU A 75 7.14 17.07 5.84
C LEU A 75 7.96 15.93 6.45
N LYS A 76 8.27 15.96 7.75
CA LYS A 76 8.95 14.83 8.41
C LYS A 76 8.16 13.53 8.29
N ALA A 77 6.84 13.57 8.46
CA ALA A 77 5.97 12.41 8.29
C ALA A 77 5.93 11.94 6.82
N LEU A 78 5.87 12.87 5.86
CA LEU A 78 5.91 12.58 4.42
C LEU A 78 7.23 11.95 4.01
N THR A 79 8.36 12.50 4.44
CA THR A 79 9.69 11.96 4.19
C THR A 79 9.81 10.55 4.76
N LYS A 80 9.35 10.33 6.00
CA LYS A 80 9.33 8.98 6.59
C LYS A 80 8.46 8.01 5.80
N LEU A 81 7.27 8.43 5.36
CA LEU A 81 6.41 7.63 4.49
C LEU A 81 7.10 7.30 3.17
N ALA A 82 7.73 8.28 2.52
CA ALA A 82 8.44 8.09 1.26
C ALA A 82 9.57 7.06 1.39
N TYR A 83 10.44 7.19 2.40
CA TYR A 83 11.50 6.22 2.65
C TYR A 83 10.95 4.83 2.99
N THR A 84 9.94 4.76 3.85
CA THR A 84 9.35 3.46 4.25
C THR A 84 8.72 2.75 3.05
N SER A 85 7.99 3.48 2.21
CA SER A 85 7.40 2.95 0.99
C SER A 85 8.48 2.54 -0.02
N ALA A 86 9.48 3.39 -0.26
CA ALA A 86 10.56 3.10 -1.19
C ALA A 86 11.33 1.84 -0.77
N ILE A 87 11.75 1.74 0.49
CA ILE A 87 12.50 0.58 1.00
C ILE A 87 11.61 -0.66 1.01
N GLY A 88 10.38 -0.54 1.54
CA GLY A 88 9.47 -1.68 1.67
C GLY A 88 9.07 -2.28 0.32
N PHE A 89 8.66 -1.44 -0.64
CA PHE A 89 8.30 -1.92 -1.98
C PHE A 89 9.52 -2.37 -2.78
N SER A 90 10.63 -1.61 -2.75
CA SER A 90 11.83 -1.96 -3.50
C SER A 90 12.40 -3.31 -3.05
N LEU A 91 12.49 -3.54 -1.74
CA LEU A 91 13.03 -4.80 -1.19
C LEU A 91 12.22 -6.00 -1.68
N ILE A 92 10.90 -5.93 -1.61
CA ILE A 92 10.02 -7.02 -2.05
C ILE A 92 10.07 -7.19 -3.56
N LEU A 93 9.96 -6.09 -4.31
CA LEU A 93 9.84 -6.14 -5.75
C LEU A 93 11.15 -6.53 -6.46
N MET A 94 12.31 -6.22 -5.86
CA MET A 94 13.62 -6.58 -6.41
C MET A 94 14.11 -7.95 -5.92
N SER A 95 13.84 -8.32 -4.66
CA SER A 95 14.35 -9.60 -4.12
C SER A 95 13.56 -10.81 -4.59
N ALA A 96 12.24 -10.71 -4.74
CA ALA A 96 11.39 -11.82 -5.15
C ALA A 96 11.83 -12.50 -6.47
N PRO A 97 12.07 -11.79 -7.59
CA PRO A 97 12.47 -12.43 -8.85
C PRO A 97 13.90 -12.97 -8.85
N LEU A 98 14.73 -12.60 -7.87
CA LEU A 98 16.09 -13.16 -7.72
C LEU A 98 16.06 -14.43 -6.87
N ILE A 99 15.39 -14.38 -5.73
CA ILE A 99 15.39 -15.47 -4.75
C ILE A 99 14.53 -16.64 -5.24
N GLN A 100 13.40 -16.36 -5.89
CA GLN A 100 12.43 -17.39 -6.27
C GLN A 100 12.99 -18.40 -7.31
N PRO A 101 13.62 -17.99 -8.44
CA PRO A 101 14.19 -18.94 -9.38
C PRO A 101 15.33 -19.76 -8.77
N ILE A 102 16.17 -19.13 -7.92
CA ILE A 102 17.26 -19.81 -7.21
C ILE A 102 16.70 -20.95 -6.35
N LEU A 103 15.66 -20.69 -5.55
CA LEU A 103 14.99 -21.71 -4.75
C LEU A 103 14.47 -22.88 -5.60
N VAL A 104 13.74 -22.56 -6.68
CA VAL A 104 13.14 -23.58 -7.55
C VAL A 104 14.21 -24.42 -8.24
N PHE A 105 15.25 -23.81 -8.80
CA PHE A 105 16.31 -24.52 -9.49
C PHE A 105 17.18 -25.35 -8.54
N LEU A 106 17.45 -24.85 -7.34
CA LEU A 106 18.20 -25.60 -6.32
C LEU A 106 17.41 -26.84 -5.89
N THR A 107 16.10 -26.72 -5.66
CA THR A 107 15.24 -27.89 -5.38
C THR A 107 15.08 -28.82 -6.58
N TYR A 108 15.08 -28.30 -7.82
CA TYR A 108 15.02 -29.12 -9.02
C TYR A 108 16.26 -30.02 -9.13
N VAL A 109 17.45 -29.44 -9.01
CA VAL A 109 18.73 -30.19 -9.07
C VAL A 109 18.87 -31.16 -7.90
N SER A 110 18.29 -30.86 -6.74
CA SER A 110 18.37 -31.74 -5.57
C SER A 110 17.41 -32.94 -5.63
N ILE A 111 16.31 -32.84 -6.38
CA ILE A 111 15.27 -33.89 -6.44
C ILE A 111 15.38 -34.69 -7.74
N GLN A 112 15.72 -34.03 -8.84
CA GLN A 112 15.83 -34.65 -10.16
C GLN A 112 17.29 -35.01 -10.44
N ASN A 113 17.52 -36.23 -10.92
CA ASN A 113 18.85 -36.69 -11.35
C ASN A 113 19.20 -36.21 -12.78
N GLU A 114 18.37 -35.37 -13.39
CA GLU A 114 18.60 -34.83 -14.74
C GLU A 114 19.12 -33.39 -14.69
N PRO A 115 20.07 -33.03 -15.58
CA PRO A 115 20.57 -31.66 -15.67
C PRO A 115 19.45 -30.69 -16.06
N LEU A 116 19.50 -29.49 -15.50
CA LEU A 116 18.55 -28.42 -15.83
C LEU A 116 18.82 -27.90 -17.26
N ASP A 117 17.91 -28.20 -18.18
CA ASP A 117 17.98 -27.68 -19.55
C ASP A 117 17.63 -26.17 -19.59
N ALA A 118 18.34 -25.43 -20.45
CA ALA A 118 18.20 -23.99 -20.57
C ALA A 118 16.78 -23.58 -21.00
N ALA A 119 16.15 -24.33 -21.91
CA ALA A 119 14.79 -24.03 -22.35
C ALA A 119 13.80 -24.13 -21.17
N THR A 120 13.96 -25.15 -20.32
CA THR A 120 13.13 -25.30 -19.11
C THR A 120 13.39 -24.22 -18.07
N ALA A 121 14.64 -23.79 -17.89
CA ALA A 121 14.99 -22.72 -16.95
C ALA A 121 14.38 -21.38 -17.35
N PHE A 122 14.58 -20.95 -18.60
CA PHE A 122 14.09 -19.65 -19.07
C PHE A 122 12.56 -19.60 -19.11
N THR A 123 11.89 -20.67 -19.55
CA THR A 123 10.42 -20.74 -19.54
C THR A 123 9.84 -20.66 -18.12
N THR A 124 10.49 -21.31 -17.15
CA THR A 124 10.08 -21.26 -15.74
C THR A 124 10.18 -19.85 -15.15
N VAL A 125 11.29 -19.15 -15.40
CA VAL A 125 11.47 -17.75 -14.96
C VAL A 125 10.40 -16.85 -15.58
N ALA A 126 10.12 -17.02 -16.87
CA ALA A 126 9.11 -16.24 -17.57
C ALA A 126 7.71 -16.45 -16.98
N LEU A 127 7.31 -17.70 -16.71
CA LEU A 127 6.02 -18.02 -16.11
C LEU A 127 5.86 -17.44 -14.70
N PHE A 128 6.89 -17.54 -13.84
CA PHE A 128 6.84 -16.95 -12.51
C PHE A 128 6.74 -15.42 -12.55
N ASN A 129 7.43 -14.77 -13.49
CA ASN A 129 7.33 -13.32 -13.67
C ASN A 129 5.92 -12.87 -14.05
N ILE A 130 5.21 -13.63 -14.90
CA ILE A 130 3.82 -13.32 -15.26
C ILE A 130 2.87 -13.54 -14.07
N MET A 131 3.02 -14.64 -13.33
CA MET A 131 2.16 -14.96 -12.18
C MET A 131 2.29 -13.96 -11.02
N ARG A 132 3.45 -13.31 -10.89
CA ARG A 132 3.73 -12.36 -9.80
C ARG A 132 2.68 -11.27 -9.66
N PHE A 133 2.21 -10.69 -10.76
CA PHE A 133 1.22 -9.62 -10.73
C PHE A 133 -0.12 -10.10 -10.12
N PRO A 134 -0.77 -11.14 -10.68
CA PRO A 134 -1.96 -11.74 -10.06
C PRO A 134 -1.81 -12.03 -8.57
N PHE A 135 -0.71 -12.67 -8.14
CA PHE A 135 -0.50 -13.01 -6.73
C PHE A 135 -0.31 -11.78 -5.82
N ALA A 136 0.36 -10.73 -6.31
CA ALA A 136 0.53 -9.48 -5.55
C ALA A 136 -0.80 -8.72 -5.40
N PHE A 137 -1.66 -8.74 -6.43
CA PHE A 137 -2.93 -8.02 -6.45
C PHE A 137 -4.11 -8.82 -5.87
N MET A 138 -4.02 -10.16 -5.80
CA MET A 138 -5.09 -11.02 -5.31
C MET A 138 -5.60 -10.62 -3.90
N PRO A 139 -4.74 -10.34 -2.89
CA PRO A 139 -5.20 -9.91 -1.58
C PRO A 139 -5.93 -8.55 -1.64
N MET A 140 -5.46 -7.63 -2.48
CA MET A 140 -6.14 -6.35 -2.68
C MET A 140 -7.51 -6.52 -3.33
N GLY A 141 -7.63 -7.42 -4.31
CA GLY A 141 -8.91 -7.76 -4.94
C GLY A 141 -9.91 -8.33 -3.93
N LEU A 142 -9.48 -9.26 -3.07
CA LEU A 142 -10.31 -9.81 -2.00
C LEU A 142 -10.78 -8.73 -1.01
N LEU A 143 -9.88 -7.83 -0.60
CA LEU A 143 -10.24 -6.71 0.27
C LEU A 143 -11.27 -5.77 -0.38
N GLN A 144 -11.09 -5.43 -1.66
CA GLN A 144 -12.05 -4.60 -2.40
C GLN A 144 -13.41 -5.28 -2.54
N TYR A 145 -13.43 -6.60 -2.77
CA TYR A 145 -14.67 -7.37 -2.80
C TYR A 145 -15.42 -7.30 -1.46
N ILE A 146 -14.72 -7.51 -0.33
CA ILE A 146 -15.30 -7.40 1.02
C ILE A 146 -15.87 -6.00 1.26
N GLN A 147 -15.09 -4.95 0.94
CA GLN A 147 -15.55 -3.57 1.10
C GLN A 147 -16.77 -3.26 0.22
N SER A 148 -16.78 -3.75 -1.01
CA SER A 148 -17.90 -3.59 -1.94
C SER A 148 -19.16 -4.26 -1.41
N LYS A 149 -19.04 -5.47 -0.86
CA LYS A 149 -20.16 -6.19 -0.23
C LYS A 149 -20.77 -5.44 0.95
N ILE A 150 -19.92 -4.86 1.82
CA ILE A 150 -20.38 -4.02 2.96
C ILE A 150 -21.08 -2.75 2.46
N SER A 151 -20.53 -2.09 1.44
CA SER A 151 -21.13 -0.91 0.84
C SER A 151 -22.47 -1.20 0.17
N LEU A 152 -22.58 -2.30 -0.57
CA LEU A 152 -23.83 -2.76 -1.18
C LEU A 152 -24.93 -2.97 -0.12
N LYS A 153 -24.60 -3.61 1.01
CA LYS A 153 -25.55 -3.80 2.11
C LYS A 153 -26.06 -2.49 2.70
N ARG A 154 -25.24 -1.43 2.72
CA ARG A 154 -25.67 -0.09 3.17
C ARG A 154 -26.60 0.57 2.16
N LEU A 155 -26.30 0.44 0.87
CA LEU A 155 -27.16 0.94 -0.21
C LEU A 155 -28.50 0.23 -0.20
N GLU A 156 -28.52 -1.09 -0.08
CA GLU A 156 -29.74 -1.90 0.05
C GLU A 156 -30.61 -1.42 1.21
N ARG A 157 -30.00 -1.21 2.39
CA ARG A 157 -30.73 -0.67 3.56
C ARG A 157 -31.30 0.72 3.30
N TYR A 158 -30.56 1.59 2.62
CA TYR A 158 -31.01 2.95 2.32
C TYR A 158 -32.16 2.96 1.31
N LEU A 159 -32.06 2.16 0.25
CA LEU A 159 -33.09 2.02 -0.77
C LEU A 159 -34.35 1.30 -0.26
N ALA A 160 -34.24 0.51 0.81
CA ALA A 160 -35.36 -0.15 1.47
C ALA A 160 -36.04 0.72 2.56
N LEU A 161 -35.64 2.00 2.72
CA LEU A 161 -36.35 2.91 3.61
C LEU A 161 -37.75 3.20 3.04
N PRO A 162 -38.77 3.40 3.91
CA PRO A 162 -40.09 3.80 3.45
C PRO A 162 -40.00 5.13 2.70
N GLU A 163 -40.68 5.20 1.56
CA GLU A 163 -40.85 6.44 0.79
C GLU A 163 -41.56 7.48 1.67
N LEU A 164 -41.22 8.76 1.52
CA LEU A 164 -41.94 9.83 2.21
C LEU A 164 -43.33 9.93 1.60
N ASP A 165 -44.37 9.75 2.41
CA ASP A 165 -45.73 10.06 2.00
C ASP A 165 -45.79 11.58 1.69
N GLU A 166 -46.14 11.92 0.44
CA GLU A 166 -46.42 13.29 0.03
C GLU A 166 -47.58 13.83 0.88
N TYR A 167 -47.38 15.02 1.45
CA TYR A 167 -48.36 15.75 2.27
C TYR A 167 -49.65 16.09 1.50
#